data_AF-A0A838MHC9-F1
#
_entry.id   AF-A0A838MHC9-F1
#
_cell.length_a   1.000
_cell.length_b   1.000
_cell.length_c   1.000
_cell.angle_alpha   90.00
_cell.angle_beta   90.00
_cell.angle_gamma   90.00
#
_symmetry.space_group_name_H-M   'P 1'
#
loop_
_entity.id
_entity.type
_entity.pdbx_description
1 polymer ?
#
loop_
_entity_poly.entity_id
_entity_poly.type
_entity_poly.pdbx_seq_one_letter_code
_entity_poly.pdbx_strand_id
1 'polypeptide(L)'
;MNDLINIKVIQKDFNGEKKRFVNARELHNWLKVGRDFSTWIKDRIEKYDFTENLDYFIAFPQFGDGLKPNKTGRIVDSKKGTILPKEYILSVDMAKELAMIENSEIGKQVRKYFIRVEGEFKKVMRIATMDPKTINQLTEQFWETRNETKEYRRDFTDCIKDFVAVKNYGTYTDMFYKFLFLERAKEYRKLLRLIKKDFTRNYMYEEILLIIGAFETGLAGEVEKEFKKLKRHLTQKEFEKIFKEFSSQRNWKVYQKRARNIMATYDEELRNIKHPKLIDYKKEFSQEDIQKLIGKEK
;
A
#
# COMPACT_ATOMS: atom_id res chain seq x y z
N MET A 1 9.62 -2.42 13.09
CA MET A 1 9.80 -3.06 11.77
C MET A 1 11.11 -2.66 11.07
N ASN A 2 11.74 -1.54 11.45
CA ASN A 2 13.11 -1.18 11.03
C ASN A 2 14.23 -2.02 11.70
N ASP A 3 13.89 -2.91 12.64
CA ASP A 3 14.89 -3.57 13.50
C ASP A 3 15.31 -4.97 13.04
N LEU A 4 14.70 -5.52 12.00
CA LEU A 4 15.06 -6.86 11.52
C LEU A 4 16.29 -6.85 10.61
N ILE A 5 16.47 -5.82 9.76
CA ILE A 5 17.59 -5.75 8.81
C ILE A 5 18.38 -4.47 9.09
N ASN A 6 19.46 -4.59 9.88
CA ASN A 6 20.38 -3.49 10.14
C ASN A 6 21.63 -3.60 9.26
N ILE A 7 21.40 -3.71 7.94
CA ILE A 7 22.47 -3.74 6.93
C ILE A 7 22.34 -2.47 6.10
N LYS A 8 23.46 -1.80 5.84
CA LYS A 8 23.46 -0.57 5.05
C LYS A 8 23.15 -0.90 3.59
N VAL A 9 22.03 -0.36 3.09
CA VAL A 9 21.64 -0.50 1.68
C VAL A 9 22.14 0.72 0.90
N ILE A 10 22.86 0.47 -0.19
CA ILE A 10 23.38 1.49 -1.10
C ILE A 10 22.57 1.42 -2.39
N GLN A 11 22.10 2.55 -2.89
CA GLN A 11 21.41 2.64 -4.19
C GLN A 11 22.35 3.21 -5.25
N LYS A 12 22.41 2.58 -6.43
CA LYS A 12 23.19 3.06 -7.58
C LYS A 12 22.41 2.85 -8.87
N ASP A 13 22.60 3.77 -9.82
CA ASP A 13 22.12 3.58 -11.19
C ASP A 13 22.97 2.52 -11.90
N PHE A 14 22.32 1.52 -12.47
CA PHE A 14 22.94 0.42 -13.19
C PHE A 14 22.10 0.10 -14.43
N ASN A 15 22.69 0.22 -15.63
CA ASN A 15 22.00 0.04 -16.91
C ASN A 15 20.70 0.87 -17.06
N GLY A 16 20.66 2.07 -16.48
CA GLY A 16 19.48 2.95 -16.52
C GLY A 16 18.43 2.66 -15.45
N GLU A 17 18.63 1.63 -14.61
CA GLU A 17 17.75 1.29 -13.50
C GLU A 17 18.41 1.53 -12.15
N LYS A 18 17.63 2.02 -11.18
CA LYS A 18 18.10 2.20 -9.80
C LYS A 18 18.11 0.85 -9.05
N LYS A 19 19.27 0.22 -8.94
CA LYS A 19 19.45 -1.02 -8.18
C LYS A 19 19.96 -0.76 -6.77
N ARG A 20 19.63 -1.69 -5.86
CA ARG A 20 20.01 -1.66 -4.44
C ARG A 20 21.02 -2.76 -4.16
N PHE A 21 22.01 -2.41 -3.36
CA PHE A 21 23.16 -3.26 -3.04
C PHE A 21 23.47 -3.26 -1.55
N VAL A 22 24.11 -4.32 -1.07
CA VAL A 22 24.56 -4.48 0.31
C VAL A 22 26.00 -4.97 0.37
N ASN A 23 26.71 -4.66 1.45
CA ASN A 23 28.04 -5.22 1.69
C ASN A 23 27.91 -6.67 2.18
N ALA A 24 28.64 -7.61 1.56
CA ALA A 24 28.58 -9.03 1.89
C ALA A 24 29.09 -9.35 3.30
N ARG A 25 30.05 -8.59 3.81
CA ARG A 25 30.62 -8.77 5.16
C ARG A 25 29.64 -8.32 6.23
N GLU A 26 28.93 -7.21 5.99
CA GLU A 26 27.81 -6.80 6.84
C GLU A 26 26.72 -7.87 6.87
N LEU A 27 26.36 -8.43 5.70
CA LEU A 27 25.39 -9.53 5.60
C LEU A 27 25.86 -10.79 6.35
N HIS A 28 27.11 -11.21 6.17
CA HIS A 28 27.70 -12.38 6.83
C HIS A 28 27.66 -12.24 8.36
N ASN A 29 28.07 -11.08 8.88
CA ASN A 29 28.03 -10.76 10.30
C ASN A 29 26.59 -10.75 10.83
N TRP A 30 25.68 -10.10 10.10
CA TRP A 30 24.26 -10.06 10.47
C TRP A 30 23.65 -11.45 10.49
N LEU A 31 23.94 -12.31 9.51
CA LEU A 31 23.46 -13.70 9.47
C LEU A 31 24.06 -14.60 10.56
N LYS A 32 25.10 -14.14 11.27
CA LYS A 32 25.84 -14.88 12.30
C LYS A 32 26.39 -16.21 11.77
N VAL A 33 26.96 -16.19 10.57
CA VAL A 33 27.55 -17.38 9.95
C VAL A 33 28.87 -17.73 10.65
N GLY A 34 29.01 -18.97 11.11
CA GLY A 34 30.21 -19.42 11.84
C GLY A 34 31.44 -19.70 10.95
N ARG A 35 31.25 -19.92 9.65
CA ARG A 35 32.34 -20.10 8.68
C ARG A 35 33.03 -18.77 8.42
N ASP A 36 34.34 -18.78 8.19
CA ASP A 36 35.07 -17.56 7.83
C ASP A 36 34.51 -16.94 6.54
N PHE A 37 34.51 -15.61 6.48
CA PHE A 37 33.89 -14.85 5.39
C PHE A 37 34.44 -15.22 4.00
N SER A 38 35.76 -15.45 3.88
CA SER A 38 36.40 -15.65 2.57
C SER A 38 36.05 -16.99 1.97
N THR A 39 36.02 -18.04 2.78
CA THR A 39 35.59 -19.38 2.36
C THR A 39 34.08 -19.36 2.12
N TRP A 40 33.31 -18.77 3.03
CA TRP A 40 31.86 -18.69 2.91
C TRP A 40 31.41 -18.02 1.60
N ILE A 41 31.90 -16.83 1.27
CA ILE A 41 31.40 -16.10 0.10
C ILE A 41 31.76 -16.80 -1.21
N LYS A 42 32.96 -17.40 -1.31
CA LYS A 42 33.39 -18.14 -2.50
C LYS A 42 32.57 -19.40 -2.68
N ASP A 43 32.39 -20.19 -1.62
CA ASP A 43 31.59 -21.41 -1.66
C ASP A 43 30.15 -21.10 -2.05
N ARG A 44 29.59 -19.98 -1.58
CA ARG A 44 28.22 -19.57 -1.93
C ARG A 44 28.09 -19.10 -3.38
N ILE A 45 29.07 -18.34 -3.87
CA ILE A 45 29.12 -17.91 -5.28
C ILE A 45 29.17 -19.14 -6.19
N GLU A 46 30.08 -20.07 -5.92
CA GLU A 46 30.27 -21.27 -6.75
C GLU A 46 29.09 -22.24 -6.64
N LYS A 47 28.56 -22.48 -5.45
CA LYS A 47 27.50 -23.48 -5.25
C LYS A 47 26.14 -23.07 -5.81
N TYR A 48 25.86 -21.78 -5.88
CA TYR A 48 24.56 -21.24 -6.31
C TYR A 48 24.66 -20.47 -7.64
N ASP A 49 25.77 -20.63 -8.37
CA ASP A 49 25.99 -20.07 -9.70
C ASP A 49 25.78 -18.54 -9.79
N PHE A 50 26.14 -17.80 -8.73
CA PHE A 50 26.03 -16.33 -8.75
C PHE A 50 27.03 -15.72 -9.73
N THR A 51 26.58 -14.75 -10.52
CA THR A 51 27.37 -14.18 -11.62
C THR A 51 27.95 -12.81 -11.26
N GLU A 52 29.26 -12.64 -11.46
CA GLU A 52 29.93 -11.35 -11.31
C GLU A 52 29.38 -10.32 -12.32
N ASN A 53 29.15 -9.09 -11.86
CA ASN A 53 28.50 -7.99 -12.59
C ASN A 53 26.99 -8.12 -12.80
N LEU A 54 26.36 -9.18 -12.27
CA LEU A 54 24.91 -9.31 -12.18
C LEU A 54 24.46 -9.37 -10.71
N ASP A 55 24.98 -10.36 -9.99
CA ASP A 55 24.57 -10.66 -8.61
C ASP A 55 25.51 -10.01 -7.58
N TYR A 56 26.79 -9.88 -7.91
CA TYR A 56 27.76 -9.21 -7.05
C TYR A 56 28.87 -8.51 -7.84
N PHE A 57 29.58 -7.63 -7.14
CA PHE A 57 30.81 -6.98 -7.59
C PHE A 57 31.92 -7.17 -6.58
N ILE A 58 33.15 -7.36 -7.05
CA ILE A 58 34.33 -7.35 -6.20
C ILE A 58 34.81 -5.90 -6.05
N ALA A 59 34.85 -5.41 -4.81
CA ALA A 59 35.39 -4.11 -4.47
C ALA A 59 36.74 -4.26 -3.76
N PHE A 60 37.64 -3.31 -4.02
CA PHE A 60 38.89 -3.18 -3.29
C PHE A 60 38.88 -1.83 -2.55
N PRO A 61 39.31 -1.78 -1.27
CA PRO A 61 39.44 -0.51 -0.57
C PRO A 61 40.45 0.40 -1.31
N GLN A 62 40.02 1.60 -1.70
CA GLN A 62 40.89 2.57 -2.38
C GLN A 62 41.99 3.05 -1.43
N PHE A 63 43.24 2.68 -1.71
CA PHE A 63 44.42 3.37 -1.19
C PHE A 63 45.45 3.52 -2.33
N GLY A 64 45.49 4.71 -2.92
CA GLY A 64 46.55 5.17 -3.83
C GLY A 64 46.50 4.62 -5.26
N ASP A 65 46.71 5.51 -6.23
CA ASP A 65 46.90 5.16 -7.64
C ASP A 65 48.04 4.14 -7.82
N GLY A 66 47.75 2.99 -8.44
CA GLY A 66 48.78 2.10 -8.99
C GLY A 66 48.86 0.67 -8.45
N LEU A 67 47.87 0.15 -7.73
CA LEU A 67 47.89 -1.25 -7.29
C LEU A 67 47.49 -2.21 -8.43
N LYS A 68 48.48 -2.92 -8.99
CA LYS A 68 48.26 -3.99 -9.99
C LYS A 68 48.14 -5.36 -9.28
N PRO A 69 47.22 -6.23 -9.70
CA PRO A 69 47.15 -7.59 -9.19
C PRO A 69 48.42 -8.38 -9.56
N ASN A 70 48.97 -9.16 -8.63
CA ASN A 70 50.06 -10.09 -8.91
C ASN A 70 49.56 -11.24 -9.81
N LYS A 71 50.47 -12.08 -10.32
CA LYS A 71 50.16 -13.24 -11.20
C LYS A 71 49.10 -14.23 -10.65
N THR A 72 48.78 -14.15 -9.35
CA THR A 72 47.76 -14.94 -8.64
C THR A 72 46.46 -14.20 -8.35
N GLY A 73 46.27 -12.99 -8.89
CA GLY A 73 45.05 -12.17 -8.69
C GLY A 73 44.93 -11.53 -7.29
N ARG A 74 46.01 -11.53 -6.51
CA ARG A 74 46.09 -10.90 -5.18
C ARG A 74 46.67 -9.49 -5.30
N ILE A 75 46.06 -8.53 -4.62
CA ILE A 75 46.57 -7.15 -4.53
C ILE A 75 47.30 -7.01 -3.20
N VAL A 76 48.56 -6.58 -3.25
CA VAL A 76 49.42 -6.40 -2.08
C VAL A 76 49.62 -4.90 -1.87
N ASP A 77 49.44 -4.43 -0.63
CA ASP A 77 49.79 -3.06 -0.27
C ASP A 77 51.31 -2.90 -0.37
N SER A 78 51.76 -2.10 -1.34
CA SER A 78 53.19 -1.88 -1.61
C SER A 78 53.93 -1.22 -0.43
N LYS A 79 53.21 -0.65 0.55
CA LYS A 79 53.81 -0.03 1.76
C LYS A 79 53.85 -0.95 2.98
N LYS A 80 52.92 -1.91 3.09
CA LYS A 80 52.77 -2.77 4.28
C LYS A 80 53.06 -4.25 4.03
N GLY A 81 53.20 -4.66 2.77
CA GLY A 81 53.44 -6.07 2.40
C GLY A 81 52.26 -7.00 2.68
N THR A 82 51.09 -6.47 3.06
CA THR A 82 49.90 -7.24 3.41
C THR A 82 48.97 -7.41 2.21
N ILE A 83 48.32 -8.58 2.13
CA ILE A 83 47.32 -8.87 1.11
C ILE A 83 46.04 -8.11 1.45
N LEU A 84 45.52 -7.33 0.51
CA LEU A 84 44.27 -6.60 0.69
C LEU A 84 43.08 -7.57 0.66
N PRO A 85 42.15 -7.47 1.62
CA PRO A 85 40.96 -8.33 1.64
C PRO A 85 40.05 -7.98 0.46
N LYS A 86 39.54 -8.99 -0.24
CA LYS A 86 38.49 -8.82 -1.23
C LYS A 86 37.19 -8.45 -0.50
N GLU A 87 36.58 -7.33 -0.89
CA GLU A 87 35.24 -6.98 -0.46
C GLU A 87 34.23 -7.35 -1.57
N TYR A 88 33.02 -7.72 -1.17
CA TYR A 88 31.96 -8.10 -2.11
C TYR A 88 30.75 -7.21 -1.86
N ILE A 89 30.22 -6.63 -2.93
CA ILE A 89 28.99 -5.84 -2.94
C ILE A 89 27.94 -6.65 -3.66
N LEU A 90 26.89 -7.06 -2.95
CA LEU A 90 25.86 -7.97 -3.45
C LEU A 90 24.63 -7.18 -3.86
N SER A 91 23.92 -7.66 -4.89
CA SER A 91 22.55 -7.25 -5.14
C SER A 91 21.67 -7.62 -3.94
N VAL A 92 20.61 -6.85 -3.72
CA VAL A 92 19.64 -7.18 -2.67
C VAL A 92 19.00 -8.56 -2.91
N ASP A 93 18.85 -8.99 -4.15
CA ASP A 93 18.24 -10.28 -4.47
C ASP A 93 19.16 -11.45 -4.13
N MET A 94 20.46 -11.38 -4.49
CA MET A 94 21.47 -12.33 -4.03
C MET A 94 21.52 -12.37 -2.49
N ALA A 95 21.47 -11.22 -1.82
CA ALA A 95 21.48 -11.15 -0.37
C ALA A 95 20.27 -11.85 0.28
N LYS A 96 19.07 -11.71 -0.31
CA LYS A 96 17.87 -12.43 0.14
C LYS A 96 18.05 -13.94 -0.03
N GLU A 97 18.57 -14.38 -1.16
CA GLU A 97 18.81 -15.80 -1.43
C GLU A 97 19.78 -16.40 -0.41
N LEU A 98 20.93 -15.76 -0.20
CA LEU A 98 21.89 -16.19 0.81
C LEU A 98 21.24 -16.26 2.20
N ALA A 99 20.48 -15.24 2.60
CA ALA A 99 19.79 -15.23 3.89
C ALA A 99 18.77 -16.37 4.02
N MET A 100 18.07 -16.74 2.95
CA MET A 100 17.12 -17.86 2.96
C MET A 100 17.81 -19.23 3.02
N ILE A 101 18.99 -19.35 2.41
CA ILE A 101 19.76 -20.58 2.34
C ILE A 101 20.52 -20.86 3.64
N GLU A 102 20.96 -19.81 4.36
CA GLU A 102 21.71 -19.98 5.59
C GLU A 102 20.87 -20.69 6.67
N ASN A 103 21.49 -21.71 7.27
CA ASN A 103 20.90 -22.44 8.40
C ASN A 103 21.21 -21.75 9.74
N SER A 104 21.03 -20.43 9.80
CA SER A 104 21.14 -19.64 11.02
C SER A 104 19.75 -19.31 11.58
N GLU A 105 19.68 -18.90 12.85
CA GLU A 105 18.41 -18.45 13.44
C GLU A 105 17.84 -17.25 12.69
N ILE A 106 18.71 -16.37 12.20
CA ILE A 106 18.32 -15.22 11.38
C ILE A 106 17.83 -15.68 10.01
N GLY A 107 18.52 -16.64 9.37
CA GLY A 107 18.02 -17.24 8.13
C GLY A 107 16.67 -17.96 8.30
N LYS A 108 16.41 -18.56 9.46
CA LYS A 108 15.09 -19.12 9.81
C LYS A 108 14.01 -18.03 9.95
N GLN A 109 14.33 -16.90 10.58
CA GLN A 109 13.42 -15.75 10.66
C GLN A 109 13.11 -15.18 9.28
N VAL A 110 14.13 -15.03 8.43
CA VAL A 110 13.98 -14.58 7.04
C VAL A 110 13.07 -15.53 6.24
N ARG A 111 13.30 -16.84 6.32
CA ARG A 111 12.43 -17.84 5.67
C ARG A 111 10.99 -17.76 6.16
N LYS A 112 10.77 -17.69 7.48
CA LYS A 112 9.41 -17.52 8.05
C LYS A 112 8.74 -16.23 7.56
N TYR A 113 9.50 -15.15 7.45
CA TYR A 113 9.00 -13.89 6.91
C TYR A 113 8.55 -14.05 5.45
N PHE A 114 9.39 -14.59 4.57
CA PHE A 114 9.03 -14.78 3.17
C PHE A 114 7.87 -15.76 2.96
N ILE A 115 7.81 -16.87 3.73
CA ILE A 115 6.66 -17.79 3.71
C ILE A 115 5.37 -17.07 4.12
N ARG A 116 5.42 -16.23 5.16
CA ARG A 116 4.27 -15.44 5.58
C ARG A 116 3.85 -14.45 4.47
N VAL A 117 4.79 -13.72 3.90
CA VAL A 117 4.51 -12.77 2.81
C VAL A 117 3.95 -13.48 1.57
N GLU A 118 4.48 -14.64 1.20
CA GLU A 118 3.95 -15.44 0.10
C GLU A 118 2.53 -15.94 0.41
N GLY A 119 2.27 -16.37 1.65
CA GLY A 119 0.94 -16.75 2.13
C GLY A 119 -0.06 -15.59 2.07
N GLU A 120 0.32 -14.41 2.55
CA GLU A 120 -0.47 -13.18 2.45
C GLU A 120 -0.72 -12.80 0.99
N PHE A 121 0.30 -12.85 0.14
CA PHE A 121 0.17 -12.59 -1.29
C PHE A 121 -0.77 -13.59 -1.98
N LYS A 122 -0.67 -14.88 -1.68
CA LYS A 122 -1.60 -15.92 -2.17
C LYS A 122 -3.04 -15.65 -1.72
N LYS A 123 -3.24 -15.19 -0.48
CA LYS A 123 -4.57 -14.76 0.01
C LYS A 123 -5.07 -13.57 -0.80
N VAL A 124 -4.26 -12.52 -0.99
CA VAL A 124 -4.61 -11.37 -1.84
C VAL A 124 -4.95 -11.81 -3.27
N MET A 125 -4.16 -12.69 -3.89
CA MET A 125 -4.41 -13.18 -5.24
C MET A 125 -5.68 -14.04 -5.35
N ARG A 126 -5.99 -14.84 -4.32
CA ARG A 126 -7.28 -15.55 -4.23
C ARG A 126 -8.45 -14.56 -4.09
N ILE A 127 -8.26 -13.47 -3.34
CA ILE A 127 -9.25 -12.41 -3.22
C ILE A 127 -9.42 -11.66 -4.54
N ALA A 128 -8.32 -11.28 -5.20
CA ALA A 128 -8.34 -10.57 -6.49
C ALA A 128 -8.97 -11.39 -7.63
N THR A 129 -8.99 -12.72 -7.51
CA THR A 129 -9.68 -13.62 -8.46
C THR A 129 -11.16 -13.83 -8.12
N MET A 130 -11.62 -13.41 -6.93
CA MET A 130 -13.04 -13.38 -6.58
C MET A 130 -13.75 -12.15 -7.16
N ASP A 131 -15.07 -12.23 -7.35
CA ASP A 131 -15.90 -11.10 -7.78
C ASP A 131 -15.68 -9.89 -6.83
N PRO A 132 -15.50 -8.65 -7.33
CA PRO A 132 -15.32 -7.45 -6.50
C PRO A 132 -16.31 -7.27 -5.34
N LYS A 133 -17.51 -7.84 -5.47
CA LYS A 133 -18.51 -7.92 -4.40
C LYS A 133 -18.01 -8.76 -3.21
N THR A 134 -17.46 -9.94 -3.50
CA THR A 134 -16.95 -10.89 -2.51
C THR A 134 -15.74 -10.32 -1.79
N ILE A 135 -14.86 -9.59 -2.48
CA ILE A 135 -13.68 -8.94 -1.89
C ILE A 135 -14.05 -8.04 -0.69
N ASN A 136 -15.08 -7.22 -0.83
CA ASN A 136 -15.50 -6.34 0.27
C ASN A 136 -16.19 -7.09 1.40
N GLN A 137 -16.86 -8.21 1.08
CA GLN A 137 -17.60 -9.02 2.04
C GLN A 137 -16.69 -9.87 2.94
N LEU A 138 -15.38 -9.88 2.68
CA LEU A 138 -14.39 -10.62 3.47
C LEU A 138 -13.89 -9.86 4.70
N THR A 139 -14.09 -8.54 4.79
CA THR A 139 -13.76 -7.85 6.05
C THR A 139 -14.75 -8.25 7.13
N GLU A 140 -14.24 -8.65 8.30
CA GLU A 140 -15.03 -9.18 9.43
C GLU A 140 -16.18 -8.24 9.82
N GLN A 141 -15.97 -6.92 9.67
CA GLN A 141 -16.90 -5.85 10.02
C GLN A 141 -17.76 -5.35 8.85
N PHE A 142 -17.64 -5.93 7.64
CA PHE A 142 -18.36 -5.44 6.47
C PHE A 142 -19.87 -5.49 6.66
N TRP A 143 -20.40 -6.62 7.15
CA TRP A 143 -21.84 -6.82 7.30
C TRP A 143 -22.43 -5.94 8.40
N GLU A 144 -21.70 -5.74 9.49
CA GLU A 144 -22.06 -4.83 10.59
C GLU A 144 -22.12 -3.39 10.08
N THR A 145 -21.01 -2.89 9.52
CA THR A 145 -20.93 -1.56 8.90
C THR A 145 -22.00 -1.37 7.83
N ARG A 146 -22.26 -2.41 7.02
CA ARG A 146 -23.28 -2.33 5.96
C ARG A 146 -24.68 -2.20 6.53
N ASN A 147 -24.96 -2.83 7.66
CA ASN A 147 -26.24 -2.72 8.34
C ASN A 147 -26.39 -1.36 9.02
N GLU A 148 -25.38 -0.89 9.75
CA GLU A 148 -25.37 0.45 10.35
C GLU A 148 -25.54 1.56 9.29
N THR A 149 -24.81 1.47 8.18
CA THR A 149 -24.89 2.46 7.10
C THR A 149 -26.20 2.43 6.31
N LYS A 150 -27.05 1.39 6.45
CA LYS A 150 -28.42 1.45 5.94
C LYS A 150 -29.27 2.42 6.75
N GLU A 151 -29.07 2.45 8.06
CA GLU A 151 -29.77 3.37 8.96
C GLU A 151 -29.35 4.81 8.66
N TYR A 152 -28.05 5.09 8.57
CA TYR A 152 -27.56 6.44 8.21
C TYR A 152 -28.11 6.94 6.87
N ARG A 153 -28.25 6.05 5.88
CA ARG A 153 -28.85 6.42 4.59
C ARG A 153 -30.34 6.75 4.74
N ARG A 154 -31.05 5.95 5.53
CA ARG A 154 -32.47 6.16 5.80
C ARG A 154 -32.68 7.51 6.49
N ASP A 155 -31.90 7.79 7.52
CA ASP A 155 -31.93 9.05 8.26
C ASP A 155 -31.67 10.25 7.34
N PHE A 156 -30.68 10.14 6.45
CA PHE A 156 -30.43 11.19 5.46
C PHE A 156 -31.60 11.35 4.47
N THR A 157 -32.19 10.26 3.98
CA THR A 157 -33.35 10.36 3.08
C THR A 157 -34.60 10.93 3.76
N ASP A 158 -34.79 10.62 5.04
CA ASP A 158 -35.89 11.15 5.84
C ASP A 158 -35.65 12.64 6.15
N CYS A 159 -34.42 13.03 6.50
CA CYS A 159 -34.02 14.43 6.64
C CYS A 159 -34.32 15.26 5.37
N ILE A 160 -33.97 14.77 4.18
CA ILE A 160 -34.30 15.46 2.92
C ILE A 160 -35.81 15.53 2.70
N LYS A 161 -36.55 14.47 3.05
CA LYS A 161 -38.01 14.41 2.89
C LYS A 161 -38.72 15.44 3.78
N ASP A 162 -38.22 15.62 5.00
CA ASP A 162 -38.91 16.36 6.05
C ASP A 162 -38.44 17.83 6.12
N PHE A 163 -37.21 18.14 5.69
CA PHE A 163 -36.63 19.47 5.85
C PHE A 163 -36.33 20.20 4.54
N VAL A 164 -36.37 19.52 3.38
CA VAL A 164 -36.01 20.12 2.08
C VAL A 164 -37.21 20.15 1.14
N ALA A 165 -37.41 21.28 0.47
CA ALA A 165 -38.56 21.51 -0.42
C ALA A 165 -38.52 20.62 -1.68
N VAL A 166 -37.33 20.37 -2.23
CA VAL A 166 -37.14 19.58 -3.46
C VAL A 166 -36.57 18.21 -3.12
N LYS A 167 -37.37 17.15 -3.33
CA LYS A 167 -37.01 15.77 -2.99
C LYS A 167 -36.21 15.09 -4.11
N ASN A 168 -35.03 15.61 -4.42
CA ASN A 168 -34.16 15.06 -5.46
C ASN A 168 -32.92 14.33 -4.88
N TYR A 169 -33.16 13.12 -4.37
CA TYR A 169 -32.13 12.28 -3.76
C TYR A 169 -30.95 11.97 -4.70
N GLY A 170 -31.21 11.85 -6.00
CA GLY A 170 -30.18 11.58 -7.00
C GLY A 170 -29.17 12.73 -7.09
N THR A 171 -29.66 13.97 -7.18
CA THR A 171 -28.80 15.16 -7.23
C THR A 171 -27.96 15.31 -5.97
N TYR A 172 -28.57 15.15 -4.79
CA TYR A 172 -27.83 15.24 -3.53
C TYR A 172 -26.76 14.15 -3.45
N THR A 173 -27.11 12.91 -3.82
CA THR A 173 -26.13 11.81 -3.85
C THR A 173 -24.99 12.10 -4.84
N ASP A 174 -25.27 12.66 -6.01
CA ASP A 174 -24.23 13.05 -6.96
C ASP A 174 -23.29 14.14 -6.41
N MET A 175 -23.77 15.04 -5.54
CA MET A 175 -22.90 16.02 -4.87
C MET A 175 -21.90 15.35 -3.94
N PHE A 176 -22.33 14.34 -3.17
CA PHE A 176 -21.44 13.55 -2.32
C PHE A 176 -20.37 12.82 -3.13
N TYR A 177 -20.77 12.15 -4.22
CA TYR A 177 -19.83 11.43 -5.07
C TYR A 177 -18.83 12.37 -5.72
N LYS A 178 -19.26 13.56 -6.17
CA LYS A 178 -18.34 14.58 -6.70
C LYS A 178 -17.37 15.08 -5.64
N PHE A 179 -17.84 15.27 -4.41
CA PHE A 179 -16.98 15.67 -3.30
C PHE A 179 -15.93 14.59 -2.99
N LEU A 180 -16.35 13.34 -2.79
CA LEU A 180 -15.45 12.26 -2.40
C LEU A 180 -14.53 11.82 -3.55
N PHE A 181 -15.08 11.57 -4.74
CA PHE A 181 -14.41 10.86 -5.83
C PHE A 181 -14.16 11.69 -7.10
N LEU A 182 -14.58 12.97 -7.14
CA LEU A 182 -14.52 13.81 -8.36
C LEU A 182 -15.36 13.26 -9.55
N GLU A 183 -16.27 12.35 -9.26
CA GLU A 183 -17.11 11.64 -10.23
C GLU A 183 -18.58 11.68 -9.82
N ARG A 184 -19.49 11.45 -10.77
CA ARG A 184 -20.91 11.26 -10.46
C ARG A 184 -21.18 9.81 -10.08
N ALA A 185 -22.28 9.54 -9.37
CA ALA A 185 -22.64 8.18 -8.98
C ALA A 185 -22.83 7.24 -10.19
N LYS A 186 -23.34 7.78 -11.31
CA LYS A 186 -23.48 7.05 -12.57
C LYS A 186 -22.14 6.73 -13.24
N GLU A 187 -21.17 7.65 -13.19
CA GLU A 187 -19.82 7.45 -13.73
C GLU A 187 -19.12 6.32 -12.95
N TYR A 188 -19.19 6.39 -11.63
CA TYR A 188 -18.63 5.38 -10.74
C TYR A 188 -19.24 3.98 -10.96
N ARG A 189 -20.57 3.89 -11.12
CA ARG A 189 -21.22 2.60 -11.48
C ARG A 189 -20.72 2.03 -12.80
N LYS A 190 -20.47 2.89 -13.79
CA LYS A 190 -19.99 2.49 -15.11
C LYS A 190 -18.55 1.97 -15.03
N LEU A 191 -17.71 2.63 -14.22
CA LEU A 191 -16.34 2.19 -13.91
C LEU A 191 -16.33 0.79 -13.31
N LEU A 192 -17.22 0.52 -12.36
CA LEU A 192 -17.39 -0.79 -11.73
C LEU A 192 -18.14 -1.83 -12.61
N ARG A 193 -18.57 -1.46 -13.83
CA ARG A 193 -19.34 -2.32 -14.75
C ARG A 193 -20.59 -2.96 -14.12
N LEU A 194 -21.27 -2.24 -13.22
CA LEU A 194 -22.41 -2.77 -12.46
C LEU A 194 -23.69 -2.91 -13.30
N ILE A 195 -24.42 -4.01 -13.11
CA ILE A 195 -25.72 -4.26 -13.73
C ILE A 195 -26.78 -3.35 -13.07
N LYS A 196 -27.86 -2.97 -13.77
CA LYS A 196 -28.88 -2.03 -13.24
C LYS A 196 -29.45 -2.40 -11.86
N LYS A 197 -29.57 -3.69 -11.53
CA LYS A 197 -30.13 -4.16 -10.24
C LYS A 197 -29.13 -4.12 -9.09
N ASP A 198 -27.83 -3.97 -9.38
CA ASP A 198 -26.81 -4.00 -8.33
C ASP A 198 -26.88 -2.73 -7.49
N PHE A 199 -26.71 -2.85 -6.18
CA PHE A 199 -26.57 -1.68 -5.31
C PHE A 199 -25.10 -1.25 -5.25
N THR A 200 -24.79 -0.02 -5.68
CA THR A 200 -23.41 0.49 -5.75
C THR A 200 -22.65 0.34 -4.42
N ARG A 201 -23.33 0.61 -3.30
CA ARG A 201 -22.74 0.51 -1.96
C ARG A 201 -22.26 -0.89 -1.58
N ASN A 202 -22.79 -1.95 -2.20
CA ASN A 202 -22.32 -3.31 -1.94
C ASN A 202 -20.92 -3.58 -2.54
N TYR A 203 -20.46 -2.72 -3.43
CA TYR A 203 -19.15 -2.81 -4.10
C TYR A 203 -18.15 -1.76 -3.57
N MET A 204 -18.55 -0.99 -2.56
CA MET A 204 -17.67 -0.04 -1.88
C MET A 204 -16.94 -0.73 -0.73
N TYR A 205 -15.70 -0.32 -0.48
CA TYR A 205 -14.95 -0.77 0.69
C TYR A 205 -15.61 -0.27 1.98
N GLU A 206 -15.43 -1.01 3.07
CA GLU A 206 -15.99 -0.70 4.39
C GLU A 206 -15.67 0.73 4.86
N GLU A 207 -14.40 1.13 4.75
CA GLU A 207 -13.96 2.47 5.17
C GLU A 207 -14.63 3.59 4.36
N ILE A 208 -14.95 3.32 3.08
CA ILE A 208 -15.68 4.25 2.23
C ILE A 208 -17.15 4.35 2.65
N LEU A 209 -17.76 3.22 3.02
CA LEU A 209 -19.13 3.20 3.54
C LEU A 209 -19.24 3.99 4.86
N LEU A 210 -18.27 3.84 5.76
CA LEU A 210 -18.21 4.60 7.01
C LEU A 210 -18.05 6.10 6.75
N ILE A 211 -17.15 6.51 5.86
CA ILE A 211 -16.97 7.93 5.50
C ILE A 211 -18.26 8.52 4.92
N ILE A 212 -18.95 7.78 4.04
CA ILE A 212 -20.23 8.21 3.48
C ILE A 212 -21.28 8.33 4.57
N GLY A 213 -21.42 7.31 5.43
CA GLY A 213 -22.38 7.29 6.53
C GLY A 213 -22.17 8.45 7.51
N ALA A 214 -20.93 8.65 7.97
CA ALA A 214 -20.57 9.74 8.87
C ALA A 214 -20.88 11.12 8.27
N PHE A 215 -20.60 11.31 6.97
CA PHE A 215 -20.92 12.57 6.30
C PHE A 215 -22.43 12.75 6.14
N GLU A 216 -23.17 11.71 5.72
CA GLU A 216 -24.64 11.75 5.56
C GLU A 216 -25.33 12.13 6.87
N THR A 217 -24.96 11.48 7.98
CA THR A 217 -25.51 11.75 9.31
C THR A 217 -25.13 13.16 9.79
N GLY A 218 -23.87 13.55 9.64
CA GLY A 218 -23.41 14.89 10.05
C GLY A 218 -24.08 16.01 9.26
N LEU A 219 -24.26 15.83 7.94
CA LEU A 219 -24.95 16.80 7.10
C LEU A 219 -26.44 16.88 7.45
N ALA A 220 -27.10 15.74 7.73
CA ALA A 220 -28.49 15.72 8.14
C ALA A 220 -28.71 16.57 9.42
N GLY A 221 -27.79 16.48 10.38
CA GLY A 221 -27.83 17.31 11.60
C GLY A 221 -27.72 18.82 11.32
N GLU A 222 -26.84 19.23 10.40
CA GLU A 222 -26.73 20.65 10.01
C GLU A 222 -27.99 21.16 9.28
N VAL A 223 -28.59 20.32 8.44
CA VAL A 223 -29.85 20.66 7.75
C VAL A 223 -31.00 20.80 8.74
N GLU A 224 -31.12 19.89 9.70
CA GLU A 224 -32.13 19.96 10.76
C GLU A 224 -31.98 21.23 11.61
N LYS A 225 -30.72 21.60 11.93
CA LYS A 225 -30.40 22.82 12.68
C LYS A 225 -30.85 24.08 11.94
N GLU A 226 -30.60 24.16 10.63
CA GLU A 226 -31.06 25.29 9.81
C GLU A 226 -32.59 25.31 9.63
N PHE A 227 -33.23 24.14 9.50
CA PHE A 227 -34.69 24.04 9.47
C PHE A 227 -35.31 24.59 10.76
N LYS A 228 -34.78 24.20 11.93
CA LYS A 228 -35.25 24.69 13.24
C LYS A 228 -35.12 26.22 13.38
N LYS A 229 -34.10 26.82 12.78
CA LYS A 229 -33.91 28.29 12.76
C LYS A 229 -34.91 28.99 11.85
N LEU A 230 -35.08 28.50 10.62
CA LEU A 230 -35.94 29.12 9.61
C LEU A 230 -37.44 28.82 9.81
N LYS A 231 -37.76 27.70 10.47
CA LYS A 231 -39.12 27.17 10.66
C LYS A 231 -39.91 26.96 9.35
N ARG A 232 -39.18 26.71 8.25
CA ARG A 232 -39.72 26.36 6.93
C ARG A 232 -38.77 25.40 6.22
N HIS A 233 -39.29 24.70 5.21
CA HIS A 233 -38.46 23.86 4.35
C HIS A 233 -37.34 24.68 3.69
N LEU A 234 -36.17 24.06 3.58
CA LEU A 234 -35.01 24.63 2.90
C LEU A 234 -35.21 24.53 1.39
N THR A 235 -34.82 25.58 0.69
CA THR A 235 -34.70 25.57 -0.76
C THR A 235 -33.46 24.78 -1.20
N GLN A 236 -33.42 24.35 -2.47
CA GLN A 236 -32.26 23.65 -3.01
C GLN A 236 -30.96 24.48 -2.88
N LYS A 237 -31.02 25.80 -3.09
CA LYS A 237 -29.86 26.69 -2.97
C LYS A 237 -29.34 26.79 -1.54
N GLU A 238 -30.24 26.81 -0.55
CA GLU A 238 -29.87 26.81 0.87
C GLU A 238 -29.19 25.50 1.26
N PHE A 239 -29.73 24.37 0.81
CA PHE A 239 -29.09 23.06 1.01
C PHE A 239 -27.69 23.02 0.38
N GLU A 240 -27.54 23.48 -0.86
CA GLU A 240 -26.25 23.52 -1.55
C GLU A 240 -25.22 24.40 -0.82
N LYS A 241 -25.67 25.48 -0.19
CA LYS A 241 -24.83 26.34 0.65
C LYS A 241 -24.33 25.60 1.89
N ILE A 242 -25.25 24.95 2.63
CA ILE A 242 -24.91 24.14 3.82
C ILE A 242 -23.93 23.03 3.44
N PHE A 243 -24.17 22.33 2.32
CA PHE A 243 -23.27 21.31 1.82
C PHE A 243 -21.86 21.85 1.56
N LYS A 244 -21.73 23.01 0.92
CA LYS A 244 -20.42 23.64 0.64
C LYS A 244 -19.69 24.05 1.91
N GLU A 245 -20.40 24.60 2.88
CA GLU A 245 -19.84 24.98 4.18
C GLU A 245 -19.38 23.75 4.96
N PHE A 246 -20.23 22.73 5.04
CA PHE A 246 -19.92 21.47 5.72
C PHE A 246 -18.74 20.74 5.06
N SER A 247 -18.77 20.54 3.75
CA SER A 247 -17.68 19.88 3.00
C SER A 247 -16.33 20.63 3.05
N SER A 248 -16.36 21.93 3.34
CA SER A 248 -15.14 22.74 3.45
C SER A 248 -14.42 22.61 4.79
N GLN A 249 -15.04 21.99 5.79
CA GLN A 249 -14.42 21.79 7.11
C GLN A 249 -13.16 20.91 7.01
N ARG A 250 -12.17 21.19 7.87
CA ARG A 250 -10.82 20.59 7.79
C ARG A 250 -10.84 19.07 7.97
N ASN A 251 -11.67 18.56 8.88
CA ASN A 251 -11.88 17.13 9.11
C ASN A 251 -12.29 16.40 7.82
N TRP A 252 -13.25 16.93 7.06
CA TRP A 252 -13.74 16.29 5.85
C TRP A 252 -12.72 16.27 4.72
N LYS A 253 -11.80 17.24 4.65
CA LYS A 253 -10.67 17.19 3.72
C LYS A 253 -9.73 16.00 4.00
N VAL A 254 -9.55 15.63 5.27
CA VAL A 254 -8.76 14.44 5.65
C VAL A 254 -9.46 13.16 5.19
N TYR A 255 -10.75 13.01 5.51
CA TYR A 255 -11.53 11.85 5.07
C TYR A 255 -11.65 11.75 3.55
N GLN A 256 -11.81 12.87 2.86
CA GLN A 256 -11.81 12.94 1.40
C GLN A 256 -10.48 12.43 0.81
N LYS A 257 -9.34 12.93 1.30
CA LYS A 257 -8.02 12.49 0.82
C LYS A 257 -7.83 10.98 1.07
N ARG A 258 -8.27 10.49 2.22
CA ARG A 258 -8.24 9.07 2.56
C ARG A 258 -9.11 8.24 1.62
N ALA A 259 -10.36 8.66 1.40
CA ALA A 259 -11.28 7.99 0.48
C ALA A 259 -10.70 7.89 -0.94
N ARG A 260 -10.16 8.99 -1.47
CA ARG A 260 -9.52 9.01 -2.80
C ARG A 260 -8.33 8.07 -2.89
N ASN A 261 -7.51 8.02 -1.85
CA ASN A 261 -6.35 7.15 -1.80
C ASN A 261 -6.74 5.66 -1.83
N ILE A 262 -7.72 5.26 -1.01
CA ILE A 262 -8.24 3.90 -0.98
C ILE A 262 -8.81 3.54 -2.35
N MET A 263 -9.66 4.40 -2.90
CA MET A 263 -10.27 4.17 -4.21
C MET A 263 -9.24 4.07 -5.33
N ALA A 264 -8.25 4.96 -5.39
CA ALA A 264 -7.21 4.94 -6.41
C ALA A 264 -6.32 3.69 -6.29
N THR A 265 -5.96 3.31 -5.07
CA THR A 265 -5.00 2.23 -4.82
C THR A 265 -5.68 0.87 -4.87
N TYR A 266 -6.75 0.67 -4.10
CA TYR A 266 -7.38 -0.64 -3.92
C TYR A 266 -8.12 -1.08 -5.19
N ASP A 267 -8.82 -0.17 -5.88
CA ASP A 267 -9.50 -0.56 -7.14
C ASP A 267 -8.49 -0.95 -8.24
N GLU A 268 -7.32 -0.32 -8.30
CA GLU A 268 -6.29 -0.71 -9.27
C GLU A 268 -5.62 -2.04 -8.88
N GLU A 269 -5.18 -2.18 -7.63
CA GLU A 269 -4.41 -3.33 -7.18
C GLU A 269 -5.26 -4.60 -6.97
N LEU A 270 -6.52 -4.45 -6.53
CA LEU A 270 -7.40 -5.61 -6.25
C LEU A 270 -8.39 -5.92 -7.37
N ARG A 271 -8.81 -4.91 -8.14
CA ARG A 271 -9.89 -5.05 -9.14
C ARG A 271 -9.44 -4.73 -10.56
N ASN A 272 -8.20 -4.27 -10.76
CA ASN A 272 -7.70 -3.80 -12.04
C ASN A 272 -8.58 -2.70 -12.68
N ILE A 273 -9.17 -1.84 -11.85
CA ILE A 273 -10.00 -0.70 -12.26
C ILE A 273 -9.20 0.58 -12.01
N LYS A 274 -8.96 1.33 -13.09
CA LYS A 274 -8.26 2.62 -13.01
C LYS A 274 -9.26 3.75 -12.94
N HIS A 275 -9.07 4.66 -11.99
CA HIS A 275 -9.82 5.91 -11.84
C HIS A 275 -9.02 7.08 -12.42
N PRO A 276 -9.30 7.55 -13.65
CA PRO A 276 -8.47 8.58 -14.29
C PRO A 276 -8.40 9.88 -13.49
N LYS A 277 -9.47 10.21 -12.76
CA LYS A 277 -9.56 11.43 -11.94
C LYS A 277 -8.87 11.32 -10.58
N LEU A 278 -8.46 10.11 -10.16
CA LEU A 278 -7.86 9.86 -8.85
C LEU A 278 -6.40 9.37 -8.93
N ILE A 279 -5.78 9.37 -10.11
CA ILE A 279 -4.41 8.86 -10.34
C ILE A 279 -3.40 9.48 -9.36
N ASP A 280 -3.48 10.79 -9.15
CA ASP A 280 -2.56 11.53 -8.26
C ASP A 280 -2.66 11.14 -6.78
N TYR A 281 -3.70 10.39 -6.39
CA TYR A 281 -3.91 9.92 -5.03
C TYR A 281 -3.41 8.50 -4.79
N LYS A 282 -2.86 7.83 -5.82
CA LYS A 282 -2.30 6.48 -5.67
C LYS A 282 -1.13 6.49 -4.67
N LYS A 283 -1.08 5.47 -3.81
CA LYS A 283 0.07 5.18 -2.94
C LYS A 283 0.54 3.76 -3.16
N GLU A 284 1.70 3.44 -2.58
CA GLU A 284 2.15 2.05 -2.45
C GLU A 284 1.15 1.28 -1.59
N PHE A 285 0.75 0.11 -2.09
CA PHE A 285 -0.15 -0.79 -1.39
C PHE A 285 0.63 -1.54 -0.32
N SER A 286 0.37 -1.21 0.96
CA SER A 286 1.21 -1.67 2.07
C SER A 286 0.78 -3.04 2.61
N GLN A 287 1.68 -3.71 3.34
CA GLN A 287 1.33 -4.96 4.05
C GLN A 287 0.24 -4.75 5.11
N GLU A 288 0.15 -3.56 5.72
CA GLU A 288 -0.90 -3.23 6.68
C GLU A 288 -2.28 -3.16 5.99
N ASP A 289 -2.34 -2.64 4.77
CA ASP A 289 -3.56 -2.54 3.98
C ASP A 289 -4.07 -3.93 3.58
N ILE A 290 -3.15 -4.82 3.20
CA ILE A 290 -3.43 -6.24 2.95
C ILE A 290 -4.00 -6.91 4.21
N GLN A 291 -3.38 -6.67 5.37
CA GLN A 291 -3.82 -7.27 6.62
C GLN A 291 -5.20 -6.77 7.07
N LYS A 292 -5.52 -5.49 6.82
CA LYS A 292 -6.87 -4.94 7.07
C LYS A 292 -7.93 -5.60 6.19
N LEU A 293 -7.59 -5.91 4.94
CA LEU A 293 -8.52 -6.53 3.99
C LEU A 293 -8.77 -8.01 4.29
N ILE A 294 -7.74 -8.74 4.74
CA ILE A 294 -7.81 -10.18 5.01
C ILE A 294 -8.42 -10.46 6.41
N GLY A 295 -8.46 -9.46 7.29
CA GLY A 295 -8.78 -9.65 8.71
C GLY A 295 -7.60 -10.29 9.45
N LYS A 296 -7.45 -9.97 10.74
CA LYS A 296 -6.51 -10.73 11.58
C LYS A 296 -7.12 -12.11 11.81
N GLU A 297 -6.47 -13.16 11.31
CA GLU A 297 -6.72 -14.51 11.83
C GLU A 297 -6.51 -14.47 13.35
N LYS A 298 -7.57 -14.78 14.10
CA LYS A 298 -7.49 -15.05 15.54
C LYS A 298 -6.67 -16.31 15.78
#